data_AF-A0A1Y1UXD9-F1
#
_entry.id   AF-A0A1Y1UXD9-F1
#
_cell.length_a   1.000
_cell.length_b   1.000
_cell.length_c   1.000
_cell.angle_alpha   90.00
_cell.angle_beta   90.00
_cell.angle_gamma   90.00
#
_symmetry.space_group_name_H-M   'P 1'
#
loop_
_entity.id
_entity.type
_entity.pdbx_description
1 polymer ?
#
loop_
_entity_poly.entity_id
_entity_poly.type
_entity_poly.pdbx_seq_one_letter_code
_entity_poly.pdbx_strand_id
1 'polypeptide(L)'
;MFLSLILLFMEKYEPLFRFLPKDFWIISVLGSFIVLCANFTIYGKVTILKCLLTMICLTVGFGLNIVPCLYGLIINFPLKNRFSEWIKIHRYFLLFVFVLIFALINSAFILKPFTPMITLFDGGKNYERCVMMDSFGLFVLISIPFVDFTILTSILILVFIEWGIKEIRFETRCLLAVASLNIVYLAIFNILSYFSFRSYIVWHIISTCNYTLLSISNYLIIYCYRIFSLLMKNEEEDMYGSIMKEFQDNNERFNMSTTIKSAVVSESFEENKIKSDTNYNESTKMFTENDTFSRKNERISIHSTSSAKIMLLLLYNKSCI
;
A
#
# COMPACT_ATOMS: atom_id res chain seq x y z
N MET A 1 0.56 -7.36 17.93
CA MET A 1 -0.11 -6.59 16.86
C MET A 1 -1.16 -5.66 17.46
N PHE A 2 -2.22 -6.15 18.13
CA PHE A 2 -3.27 -5.27 18.67
C PHE A 2 -2.81 -4.14 19.61
N LEU A 3 -1.82 -4.37 20.48
CA LEU A 3 -1.30 -3.32 21.36
C LEU A 3 -0.80 -2.09 20.61
N SER A 4 -0.33 -2.26 19.37
CA SER A 4 0.18 -1.14 18.58
C SER A 4 -0.93 -0.21 18.08
N LEU A 5 -2.19 -0.66 18.04
CA LEU A 5 -3.34 0.15 17.65
C LEU A 5 -3.60 1.31 18.61
N ILE A 6 -3.11 1.24 19.85
CA ILE A 6 -3.19 2.35 20.82
C ILE A 6 -2.49 3.60 20.26
N LEU A 7 -1.39 3.42 19.51
CA LEU A 7 -0.62 4.52 18.91
C LEU A 7 -1.41 5.33 17.88
N LEU A 8 -2.42 4.73 17.27
CA LEU A 8 -3.27 5.37 16.27
C LEU A 8 -4.20 6.44 16.87
N PHE A 9 -4.46 6.37 18.18
CA PHE A 9 -5.30 7.31 18.92
C PHE A 9 -4.51 8.41 19.64
N MET A 10 -3.18 8.34 19.62
CA MET A 10 -2.32 9.36 20.20
C MET A 10 -2.14 10.52 19.21
N GLU A 11 -2.50 11.74 19.64
CA GLU A 11 -2.43 12.97 18.82
C GLU A 11 -1.04 13.19 18.21
N LYS A 12 0.03 12.85 18.95
CA LYS A 12 1.42 12.93 18.49
C LYS A 12 1.67 12.18 17.17
N TYR A 13 0.95 11.08 16.91
CA TYR A 13 1.16 10.23 15.73
C TYR A 13 0.12 10.46 14.62
N GLU A 14 -0.91 11.28 14.84
CA GLU A 14 -1.95 11.58 13.85
C GLU A 14 -1.44 11.99 12.46
N PRO A 15 -0.40 12.84 12.29
CA PRO A 15 0.07 13.22 10.96
C PRO A 15 0.55 12.02 10.11
N LEU A 16 1.06 10.96 10.71
CA LEU A 16 1.53 9.75 10.00
C LEU A 16 0.40 8.90 9.41
N PHE A 17 -0.77 9.00 10.03
CA PHE A 17 -1.93 8.20 9.68
C PHE A 17 -2.89 8.96 8.76
N ARG A 18 -2.49 10.13 8.22
CA ARG A 18 -3.32 10.92 7.29
C ARG A 18 -3.62 10.23 5.95
N PHE A 19 -2.75 9.32 5.52
CA PHE A 19 -2.89 8.60 4.25
C PHE A 19 -4.20 7.78 4.17
N LEU A 20 -4.63 7.21 5.30
CA LEU A 20 -5.73 6.25 5.36
C LEU A 20 -6.57 6.49 6.62
N PRO A 21 -7.91 6.40 6.57
CA PRO A 21 -8.75 6.56 7.74
C PRO A 21 -8.39 5.59 8.88
N LYS A 22 -8.59 6.05 10.13
CA LYS A 22 -8.24 5.32 11.38
C LYS A 22 -8.83 3.91 11.44
N ASP A 23 -10.06 3.74 11.00
CA ASP A 23 -10.78 2.47 10.90
C ASP A 23 -10.16 1.51 9.86
N PHE A 24 -9.72 2.03 8.72
CA PHE A 24 -9.07 1.23 7.68
C PHE A 24 -7.68 0.72 8.11
N TRP A 25 -6.96 1.48 8.94
CA TRP A 25 -5.75 0.99 9.60
C TRP A 25 -6.02 -0.19 10.53
N ILE A 26 -7.06 -0.08 11.36
CA ILE A 26 -7.48 -1.17 12.25
C ILE A 26 -7.81 -2.42 11.43
N ILE A 27 -8.54 -2.26 10.33
CA ILE A 27 -8.87 -3.37 9.41
C ILE A 27 -7.61 -4.02 8.82
N SER A 28 -6.62 -3.23 8.41
CA SER A 28 -5.36 -3.78 7.86
C SER A 28 -4.55 -4.58 8.90
N VAL A 29 -4.45 -4.07 10.13
CA VAL A 29 -3.80 -4.79 11.26
C VAL A 29 -4.58 -6.06 11.62
N LEU A 30 -5.91 -5.99 11.63
CA LEU A 30 -6.77 -7.14 11.87
C LEU A 30 -6.61 -8.20 10.77
N GLY A 31 -6.55 -7.80 9.50
CA GLY A 31 -6.30 -8.70 8.38
C GLY A 31 -4.97 -9.46 8.53
N SER A 32 -3.90 -8.74 8.87
CA SER A 32 -2.61 -9.37 9.17
C SER A 32 -2.70 -10.37 10.33
N PHE A 33 -3.40 -10.02 11.42
CA PHE A 33 -3.61 -10.93 12.54
C PHE A 33 -4.40 -12.19 12.13
N ILE A 34 -5.43 -12.06 11.30
CA ILE A 34 -6.21 -13.20 10.79
C ILE A 34 -5.34 -14.14 9.96
N VAL A 35 -4.41 -13.61 9.13
CA VAL A 35 -3.42 -14.45 8.41
C VAL A 35 -2.55 -15.22 9.40
N LEU A 36 -2.09 -14.58 10.48
CA LEU A 36 -1.30 -15.26 11.51
C LEU A 36 -2.08 -16.38 12.20
N CYS A 37 -3.40 -16.20 12.39
CA CYS A 37 -4.28 -17.23 12.96
C CYS A 37 -4.37 -18.50 12.10
N ALA A 38 -4.06 -18.44 10.80
CA ALA A 38 -4.00 -19.62 9.94
C ALA A 38 -2.95 -20.65 10.39
N ASN A 39 -1.96 -20.26 11.21
CA ASN A 39 -1.02 -21.23 11.78
C ASN A 39 -1.69 -22.15 12.81
N PHE A 40 -2.69 -21.66 13.55
CA PHE A 40 -3.35 -22.44 14.60
C PHE A 40 -4.18 -23.61 14.04
N THR A 41 -4.66 -23.48 12.80
CA THR A 41 -5.47 -24.51 12.14
C THR A 41 -4.64 -25.71 11.68
N ILE A 42 -3.31 -25.58 11.58
CA ILE A 42 -2.41 -26.64 11.13
C ILE A 42 -2.08 -27.63 12.26
N TYR A 43 -2.27 -27.26 13.54
CA TYR A 43 -1.92 -28.12 14.66
C TYR A 43 -2.95 -29.24 14.92
N GLY A 44 -2.46 -30.42 15.29
CA GLY A 44 -3.28 -31.58 15.69
C GLY A 44 -3.86 -32.36 14.49
N LYS A 45 -4.94 -33.13 14.73
CA LYS A 45 -5.60 -33.91 13.68
C LYS A 45 -6.16 -33.01 12.59
N VAL A 46 -5.96 -33.39 11.33
CA VAL A 46 -6.48 -32.67 10.16
C VAL A 46 -7.97 -32.98 10.03
N THR A 47 -8.79 -31.94 10.04
CA THR A 47 -10.24 -32.05 9.86
C THR A 47 -10.68 -31.15 8.72
N ILE A 48 -11.81 -31.47 8.10
CA ILE A 48 -12.41 -30.67 7.02
C ILE A 48 -12.57 -29.21 7.46
N LEU A 49 -13.04 -28.99 8.69
CA LEU A 49 -13.21 -27.66 9.27
C LEU A 49 -11.89 -26.88 9.35
N LYS A 50 -10.79 -27.53 9.76
CA LYS A 50 -9.47 -26.89 9.82
C LYS A 50 -8.94 -26.54 8.43
N CYS A 51 -9.14 -27.41 7.44
CA CYS A 51 -8.79 -27.13 6.04
C CYS A 51 -9.50 -25.86 5.55
N LEU A 52 -10.83 -25.81 5.76
CA LEU A 52 -11.66 -24.68 5.37
C LEU A 52 -11.27 -23.40 6.11
N LEU A 53 -11.07 -23.47 7.43
CA LEU A 53 -10.72 -22.32 8.26
C LEU A 53 -9.35 -21.76 7.87
N THR A 54 -8.38 -22.62 7.52
CA THR A 54 -7.07 -22.17 7.01
C THR A 54 -7.25 -21.32 5.75
N MET A 55 -8.04 -21.80 4.79
CA MET A 55 -8.29 -21.08 3.54
C MET A 55 -9.05 -19.77 3.77
N ILE A 56 -10.06 -19.76 4.65
CA ILE A 56 -10.79 -18.54 5.03
C ILE A 56 -9.84 -17.52 5.67
N CYS A 57 -9.02 -17.95 6.64
CA CYS A 57 -8.07 -17.06 7.31
C CYS A 57 -7.06 -16.46 6.33
N LEU A 58 -6.52 -17.26 5.40
CA LEU A 58 -5.57 -16.76 4.41
C LEU A 58 -6.23 -15.77 3.44
N THR A 59 -7.36 -16.13 2.84
CA THR A 59 -8.04 -15.29 1.82
C THR A 59 -8.61 -14.02 2.40
N VAL A 60 -9.41 -14.12 3.47
CA VAL A 60 -10.03 -12.95 4.11
C VAL A 60 -8.96 -12.11 4.81
N GLY A 61 -8.01 -12.73 5.50
CA GLY A 61 -6.93 -12.01 6.18
C GLY A 61 -6.05 -11.22 5.21
N PHE A 62 -5.64 -11.83 4.10
CA PHE A 62 -4.85 -11.15 3.05
C PHE A 62 -5.64 -10.00 2.41
N GLY A 63 -6.90 -10.26 2.05
CA GLY A 63 -7.80 -9.25 1.50
C GLY A 63 -7.98 -8.03 2.42
N LEU A 64 -8.31 -8.26 3.70
CA LEU A 64 -8.49 -7.19 4.69
C LEU A 64 -7.19 -6.43 4.97
N ASN A 65 -6.03 -7.05 4.78
CA ASN A 65 -4.73 -6.40 4.93
C ASN A 65 -4.45 -5.40 3.81
N ILE A 66 -4.66 -5.83 2.55
CA ILE A 66 -4.21 -5.11 1.34
C ILE A 66 -5.28 -4.17 0.76
N VAL A 67 -6.57 -4.52 0.85
CA VAL A 67 -7.66 -3.68 0.31
C VAL A 67 -7.68 -2.25 0.89
N PRO A 68 -7.39 -2.01 2.19
CA PRO A 68 -7.26 -0.65 2.70
C PRO A 68 -6.19 0.18 2.00
N CYS A 69 -5.06 -0.42 1.63
CA CYS A 69 -4.02 0.27 0.86
C CYS A 69 -4.50 0.65 -0.54
N LEU A 70 -5.23 -0.25 -1.21
CA LEU A 70 -5.85 0.03 -2.52
C LEU A 70 -6.85 1.20 -2.42
N TYR A 71 -7.70 1.20 -1.38
CA TYR A 71 -8.60 2.33 -1.10
C TYR A 71 -7.83 3.65 -0.95
N GLY A 72 -6.75 3.63 -0.16
CA GLY A 72 -5.89 4.80 0.07
C GLY A 72 -5.31 5.39 -1.21
N LEU A 73 -4.89 4.56 -2.16
CA LEU A 73 -4.42 5.03 -3.47
C LEU A 73 -5.58 5.62 -4.29
N ILE A 74 -6.71 4.93 -4.39
CA ILE A 74 -7.86 5.39 -5.19
C ILE A 74 -8.35 6.78 -4.76
N ILE A 75 -8.39 7.08 -3.46
CA ILE A 75 -8.86 8.39 -2.96
C ILE A 75 -7.82 9.51 -3.12
N ASN A 76 -6.54 9.17 -3.22
CA ASN A 76 -5.44 10.13 -3.37
C ASN A 76 -5.01 10.29 -4.84
N PHE A 77 -5.78 9.72 -5.77
CA PHE A 77 -5.53 9.82 -7.20
C PHE A 77 -5.45 11.28 -7.65
N PRO A 78 -4.40 11.71 -8.37
CA PRO A 78 -4.14 13.13 -8.65
C PRO A 78 -5.17 13.76 -9.58
N LEU A 79 -5.76 12.98 -10.46
CA LEU A 79 -6.74 13.46 -11.42
C LEU A 79 -8.12 13.45 -10.75
N LYS A 80 -8.79 14.60 -10.77
CA LYS A 80 -10.20 14.72 -10.35
C LYS A 80 -11.05 13.79 -11.21
N ASN A 81 -11.44 12.65 -10.64
CA ASN A 81 -12.27 11.65 -11.27
C ASN A 81 -13.53 11.46 -10.43
N ARG A 82 -14.70 11.50 -11.07
CA ARG A 82 -16.00 11.27 -10.42
C ARG A 82 -16.02 9.94 -9.64
N PHE A 83 -15.28 8.93 -10.12
CA PHE A 83 -15.18 7.64 -9.43
C PHE A 83 -14.43 7.73 -8.09
N SER A 84 -13.30 8.46 -8.05
CA SER A 84 -12.53 8.66 -6.81
C SER A 84 -13.32 9.49 -5.80
N GLU A 85 -13.98 10.56 -6.26
CA GLU A 85 -14.87 11.38 -5.42
C GLU A 85 -16.03 10.57 -4.84
N TRP A 86 -16.65 9.70 -5.65
CA TRP A 86 -17.72 8.82 -5.20
C TRP A 86 -17.24 7.81 -4.14
N ILE A 87 -16.07 7.18 -4.34
CA ILE A 87 -15.47 6.27 -3.36
C ILE A 87 -15.13 6.99 -2.06
N LYS A 88 -14.64 8.24 -2.14
CA LYS A 88 -14.33 9.06 -0.96
C LYS A 88 -15.55 9.30 -0.09
N ILE A 89 -16.72 9.51 -0.70
CA ILE A 89 -18.00 9.66 0.00
C ILE A 89 -18.47 8.30 0.56
N HIS A 90 -18.34 7.23 -0.23
CA HIS A 90 -18.82 5.89 0.11
C HIS A 90 -17.69 4.94 0.51
N ARG A 91 -16.85 5.34 1.47
CA ARG A 91 -15.61 4.62 1.81
C ARG A 91 -15.78 3.11 2.08
N TYR A 92 -16.85 2.70 2.76
CA TYR A 92 -17.11 1.29 3.08
C TYR A 92 -17.64 0.46 1.90
N PHE A 93 -18.11 1.10 0.83
CA PHE A 93 -18.67 0.37 -0.32
C PHE A 93 -17.60 -0.48 -0.99
N LEU A 94 -16.41 0.08 -1.22
CA LEU A 94 -15.29 -0.64 -1.83
C LEU A 94 -14.91 -1.87 -0.98
N LEU A 95 -14.76 -1.68 0.33
CA LEU A 95 -14.46 -2.76 1.26
C LEU A 95 -15.54 -3.84 1.24
N PHE A 96 -16.82 -3.44 1.24
CA PHE A 96 -17.96 -4.35 1.18
C PHE A 96 -17.94 -5.21 -0.09
N VAL A 97 -17.65 -4.61 -1.25
CA VAL A 97 -17.55 -5.36 -2.52
C VAL A 97 -16.44 -6.42 -2.44
N PHE A 98 -15.26 -6.08 -1.94
CA PHE A 98 -14.17 -7.07 -1.80
C PHE A 98 -14.51 -8.16 -0.78
N VAL A 99 -15.08 -7.81 0.37
CA VAL A 99 -15.52 -8.78 1.37
C VAL A 99 -16.59 -9.71 0.79
N LEU A 100 -17.51 -9.21 -0.03
CA LEU A 100 -18.51 -10.02 -0.73
C LEU A 100 -17.85 -10.99 -1.72
N ILE A 101 -16.86 -10.53 -2.51
CA ILE A 101 -16.10 -11.41 -3.42
C ILE A 101 -15.40 -12.53 -2.63
N PHE A 102 -14.70 -12.19 -1.55
CA PHE A 102 -14.05 -13.20 -0.71
C PHE A 102 -15.06 -14.14 -0.05
N ALA A 103 -16.20 -13.63 0.39
CA ALA A 103 -17.27 -14.46 0.96
C ALA A 103 -17.81 -15.44 -0.08
N LEU A 104 -18.05 -15.01 -1.33
CA LEU A 104 -18.52 -15.89 -2.41
C LEU A 104 -17.50 -16.99 -2.74
N ILE A 105 -16.21 -16.65 -2.82
CA ILE A 105 -15.14 -17.64 -3.04
C ILE A 105 -15.09 -18.66 -1.90
N ASN A 106 -15.15 -18.19 -0.64
CA ASN A 106 -15.14 -19.07 0.53
C ASN A 106 -16.41 -19.92 0.66
N SER A 107 -17.56 -19.38 0.26
CA SER A 107 -18.83 -20.11 0.21
C SER A 107 -18.77 -21.29 -0.75
N ALA A 108 -18.05 -21.14 -1.88
CA ALA A 108 -17.89 -22.23 -2.84
C ALA A 108 -17.15 -23.45 -2.25
N PHE A 109 -16.22 -23.25 -1.30
CA PHE A 109 -15.58 -24.36 -0.58
C PHE A 109 -16.50 -25.07 0.42
N ILE A 110 -17.57 -24.43 0.88
CA ILE A 110 -18.56 -25.09 1.74
C ILE A 110 -19.38 -26.09 0.90
N LEU A 111 -19.70 -25.73 -0.34
CA LEU A 111 -20.43 -26.61 -1.27
C LEU A 111 -19.60 -27.82 -1.70
N LYS A 112 -18.29 -27.63 -1.89
CA LYS A 112 -17.34 -28.68 -2.26
C LYS A 112 -16.17 -28.69 -1.27
N PRO A 113 -16.33 -29.36 -0.12
CA PRO A 113 -15.33 -29.35 0.93
C PRO A 113 -14.08 -30.16 0.57
N PHE A 114 -12.97 -29.78 1.19
CA PHE A 114 -11.72 -30.55 1.16
C PHE A 114 -11.90 -31.92 1.79
N THR A 115 -11.26 -32.95 1.22
CA THR A 115 -11.21 -34.29 1.82
C THR A 115 -9.83 -34.53 2.45
N PRO A 116 -9.76 -34.98 3.72
CA PRO A 116 -8.50 -35.40 4.30
C PRO A 116 -8.09 -36.73 3.65
N MET A 117 -6.91 -36.76 3.04
CA MET A 117 -6.35 -37.96 2.43
C MET A 117 -5.11 -38.40 3.22
N ILE A 118 -5.06 -39.68 3.57
CA ILE A 118 -3.89 -40.30 4.20
C ILE A 118 -2.87 -40.57 3.10
N THR A 119 -1.68 -40.00 3.23
CA THR A 119 -0.53 -40.38 2.41
C THR A 119 0.24 -41.48 3.15
N LEU A 120 0.22 -42.69 2.59
CA LEU A 120 1.00 -43.84 3.06
C LEU A 120 2.44 -43.68 2.56
N PHE A 121 3.41 -43.84 3.46
CA PHE A 121 4.83 -43.80 3.10
C PHE A 121 5.54 -45.03 3.64
N ASP A 122 6.20 -45.78 2.75
CA ASP A 122 6.94 -46.98 3.11
C ASP A 122 8.13 -46.62 4.03
N GLY A 123 8.05 -47.06 5.28
CA GLY A 123 9.06 -46.79 6.31
C GLY A 123 8.90 -45.46 7.05
N GLY A 124 7.80 -44.73 6.85
CA GLY A 124 7.51 -43.45 7.51
C GLY A 124 6.23 -43.46 8.32
N LYS A 125 5.97 -42.35 9.05
CA LYS A 125 4.68 -42.13 9.71
C LYS A 125 3.68 -41.65 8.67
N ASN A 126 2.53 -42.32 8.60
CA ASN A 126 1.38 -41.86 7.83
C ASN A 126 0.93 -40.49 8.33
N TYR A 127 0.59 -39.59 7.42
CA TYR A 127 0.04 -38.28 7.77
C TYR A 127 -1.15 -37.94 6.87
N GLU A 128 -2.04 -37.09 7.38
CA GLU A 128 -3.23 -36.62 6.68
C GLU A 128 -2.94 -35.24 6.06
N ARG A 129 -3.40 -35.01 4.85
CA ARG A 129 -3.36 -33.69 4.19
C ARG A 129 -4.71 -33.36 3.55
N CYS A 130 -5.03 -32.07 3.48
CA CYS A 130 -6.22 -31.58 2.79
C CYS A 130 -5.98 -31.64 1.28
N VAL A 131 -6.79 -32.39 0.55
CA VAL A 131 -6.77 -32.40 -0.93
C VAL A 131 -8.12 -31.99 -1.48
N MET A 132 -8.11 -31.36 -2.66
CA MET A 132 -9.30 -31.05 -3.42
C MET A 132 -9.30 -31.91 -4.68
N MET A 133 -10.20 -32.90 -4.75
CA MET A 133 -10.30 -33.81 -5.90
C MET A 133 -11.31 -33.33 -6.95
N ASP A 134 -12.26 -32.49 -6.57
CA ASP A 134 -13.33 -32.00 -7.43
C ASP A 134 -12.78 -30.91 -8.37
N SER A 135 -13.10 -31.00 -9.67
CA SER A 135 -12.62 -30.07 -10.69
C SER A 135 -13.12 -28.65 -10.49
N PHE A 136 -14.35 -28.47 -9.99
CA PHE A 136 -14.88 -27.15 -9.63
C PHE A 136 -14.15 -26.60 -8.41
N GLY A 137 -13.91 -27.42 -7.39
CA GLY A 137 -13.10 -27.04 -6.23
C GLY A 137 -11.68 -26.62 -6.62
N LEU A 138 -11.05 -27.31 -7.57
CA LEU A 138 -9.73 -26.95 -8.11
C LEU A 138 -9.77 -25.60 -8.85
N PHE A 139 -10.80 -25.36 -9.66
CA PHE A 139 -11.00 -24.06 -10.31
C PHE A 139 -11.12 -22.91 -9.29
N VAL A 140 -11.91 -23.11 -8.22
CA VAL A 140 -12.02 -22.13 -7.13
C VAL A 140 -10.68 -21.91 -6.44
N LEU A 141 -9.93 -22.99 -6.16
CA LEU A 141 -8.60 -22.90 -5.55
C LEU A 141 -7.61 -22.08 -6.40
N ILE A 142 -7.64 -22.24 -7.74
CA ILE A 142 -6.81 -21.47 -8.68
C ILE A 142 -7.28 -20.01 -8.78
N SER A 143 -8.58 -19.75 -8.61
CA SER A 143 -9.13 -18.38 -8.70
C SER A 143 -8.63 -17.45 -7.59
N ILE A 144 -8.30 -17.98 -6.41
CA ILE A 144 -7.82 -17.20 -5.25
C ILE A 144 -6.54 -16.42 -5.55
N PRO A 145 -5.42 -17.07 -5.91
CA PRO A 145 -4.18 -16.35 -6.20
C PRO A 145 -4.35 -15.40 -7.39
N PHE A 146 -5.28 -15.68 -8.31
CA PHE A 146 -5.59 -14.77 -9.42
C PHE A 146 -6.26 -13.47 -8.95
N VAL A 147 -7.22 -13.55 -8.02
CA VAL A 147 -7.85 -12.36 -7.42
C VAL A 147 -6.81 -11.54 -6.65
N ASP A 148 -5.99 -12.19 -5.83
CA ASP A 148 -4.94 -11.53 -5.06
C ASP A 148 -3.91 -10.85 -5.96
N PHE A 149 -3.47 -11.54 -7.03
CA PHE A 149 -2.56 -10.98 -8.02
C PHE A 149 -3.18 -9.77 -8.76
N THR A 150 -4.47 -9.80 -9.05
CA THR A 150 -5.18 -8.68 -9.69
C THR A 150 -5.21 -7.45 -8.79
N ILE A 151 -5.46 -7.63 -7.48
CA ILE A 151 -5.44 -6.55 -6.48
C ILE A 151 -4.02 -5.96 -6.38
N LEU A 152 -3.00 -6.80 -6.25
CA LEU A 152 -1.61 -6.35 -6.14
C LEU A 152 -1.14 -5.61 -7.41
N THR A 153 -1.50 -6.11 -8.58
CA THR A 153 -1.18 -5.45 -9.86
C THR A 153 -1.87 -4.09 -9.95
N SER A 154 -3.13 -3.99 -9.51
CA SER A 154 -3.86 -2.70 -9.47
C SER A 154 -3.17 -1.68 -8.56
N ILE A 155 -2.66 -2.12 -7.40
CA ILE A 155 -1.86 -1.29 -6.50
C ILE A 155 -0.58 -0.81 -7.20
N LEU A 156 0.16 -1.69 -7.87
CA LEU A 156 1.38 -1.32 -8.58
C LEU A 156 1.13 -0.28 -9.68
N ILE A 157 0.05 -0.44 -10.45
CA ILE A 157 -0.35 0.53 -11.49
C ILE A 157 -0.66 1.90 -10.87
N LEU A 158 -1.45 1.93 -9.79
CA LEU A 158 -1.79 3.18 -9.11
C LEU A 158 -0.56 3.86 -8.50
N VAL A 159 0.32 3.09 -7.84
CA VAL A 159 1.60 3.60 -7.29
C VAL A 159 2.47 4.19 -8.39
N PHE A 160 2.53 3.56 -9.57
CA PHE A 160 3.27 4.10 -10.71
C PHE A 160 2.71 5.44 -11.20
N ILE A 161 1.38 5.57 -11.27
CA ILE A 161 0.72 6.83 -11.64
C ILE A 161 1.01 7.93 -10.61
N GLU A 162 1.04 7.58 -9.33
CA GLU A 162 1.23 8.52 -8.21
C GLU A 162 2.69 8.86 -7.90
N TRP A 163 3.66 8.23 -8.57
CA TRP A 163 5.08 8.31 -8.26
C TRP A 163 5.66 9.74 -8.21
N GLY A 164 5.06 10.68 -8.94
CA GLY A 164 5.51 12.07 -9.05
C GLY A 164 5.12 12.99 -7.88
N ILE A 165 4.15 12.61 -7.05
CA ILE A 165 3.56 13.50 -6.03
C ILE A 165 4.46 13.55 -4.79
N LYS A 166 4.87 14.76 -4.38
CA LYS A 166 5.86 14.93 -3.30
C LYS A 166 5.30 14.55 -1.93
N GLU A 167 4.02 14.84 -1.71
CA GLU A 167 3.31 14.70 -0.45
C GLU A 167 3.14 13.23 -0.02
N ILE A 168 2.96 12.31 -0.98
CA ILE A 168 2.71 10.88 -0.73
C ILE A 168 3.86 9.98 -1.20
N ARG A 169 5.03 10.56 -1.49
CA ARG A 169 6.18 9.84 -2.05
C ARG A 169 6.68 8.72 -1.15
N PHE A 170 6.61 8.92 0.16
CA PHE A 170 7.09 7.94 1.13
C PHE A 170 6.14 6.74 1.21
N GLU A 171 4.84 7.03 1.26
CA GLU A 171 3.76 6.06 1.33
C GLU A 171 3.72 5.20 0.07
N THR A 172 3.83 5.81 -1.10
CA THR A 172 3.86 5.11 -2.40
C THR A 172 5.06 4.16 -2.51
N ARG A 173 6.25 4.56 -2.04
CA ARG A 173 7.43 3.67 -1.99
C ARG A 173 7.26 2.50 -1.03
N CYS A 174 6.68 2.76 0.15
CA CYS A 174 6.36 1.73 1.12
C CYS A 174 5.36 0.71 0.53
N LEU A 175 4.29 1.20 -0.10
CA LEU A 175 3.30 0.36 -0.78
C LEU A 175 3.88 -0.43 -1.95
N LEU A 176 4.83 0.14 -2.71
CA LEU A 176 5.57 -0.59 -3.74
C LEU A 176 6.33 -1.78 -3.14
N ALA A 177 7.04 -1.56 -2.02
CA ALA A 177 7.78 -2.61 -1.33
C ALA A 177 6.84 -3.71 -0.81
N VAL A 178 5.72 -3.33 -0.20
CA VAL A 178 4.67 -4.27 0.26
C VAL A 178 4.11 -5.07 -0.92
N ALA A 179 3.66 -4.42 -1.99
CA ALA A 179 3.06 -5.09 -3.13
C ALA A 179 4.04 -6.07 -3.78
N SER A 180 5.30 -5.64 -3.97
CA SER A 180 6.36 -6.47 -4.54
C SER A 180 6.66 -7.70 -3.67
N LEU A 181 6.80 -7.50 -2.36
CA LEU A 181 7.05 -8.58 -1.41
C LEU A 181 5.90 -9.59 -1.37
N ASN A 182 4.65 -9.12 -1.43
CA ASN A 182 3.47 -9.99 -1.49
C ASN A 182 3.41 -10.80 -2.79
N ILE A 183 3.78 -10.23 -3.94
CA ILE A 183 3.87 -10.98 -5.20
C ILE A 183 4.91 -12.11 -5.08
N VAL A 184 6.07 -11.84 -4.47
CA VAL A 184 7.10 -12.86 -4.22
C VAL A 184 6.57 -13.96 -3.30
N TYR A 185 5.92 -13.62 -2.19
CA TYR A 185 5.33 -14.61 -1.28
C TYR A 185 4.23 -15.44 -1.96
N LEU A 186 3.38 -14.81 -2.77
CA LEU A 186 2.34 -15.49 -3.54
C LEU A 186 2.97 -16.48 -4.55
N ALA A 187 4.03 -16.09 -5.24
CA ALA A 187 4.76 -16.98 -6.14
C ALA A 187 5.39 -18.16 -5.39
N ILE A 188 6.06 -17.91 -4.26
CA ILE A 188 6.63 -18.96 -3.40
C ILE A 188 5.54 -19.92 -2.91
N PHE A 189 4.40 -19.40 -2.45
CA PHE A 189 3.28 -20.20 -1.99
C PHE A 189 2.73 -21.13 -3.09
N ASN A 190 2.53 -20.60 -4.31
CA ASN A 190 2.08 -21.40 -5.46
C ASN A 190 3.12 -22.43 -5.92
N ILE A 191 4.41 -22.14 -5.81
CA ILE A 191 5.47 -23.10 -6.12
C ILE A 191 5.46 -24.23 -5.08
N LEU A 192 5.41 -23.89 -3.79
CA LEU A 192 5.41 -24.86 -2.69
C LEU A 192 4.17 -25.75 -2.70
N SER A 193 3.01 -25.26 -3.16
CA SER A 193 1.79 -26.07 -3.27
C SER A 193 1.89 -27.15 -4.36
N TYR A 194 2.75 -26.95 -5.37
CA TYR A 194 3.02 -27.94 -6.41
C TYR A 194 3.97 -29.06 -5.93
N PHE A 195 4.84 -28.79 -4.95
CA PHE A 195 5.79 -29.78 -4.45
C PHE A 195 5.15 -30.80 -3.50
N SER A 196 5.33 -32.09 -3.78
CA SER A 196 4.98 -33.17 -2.85
C SER A 196 6.11 -33.41 -1.84
N PHE A 197 5.96 -32.90 -0.62
CA PHE A 197 6.92 -33.15 0.45
C PHE A 197 6.75 -34.56 1.04
N ARG A 198 7.85 -35.30 1.23
CA ARG A 198 7.82 -36.63 1.86
C ARG A 198 7.59 -36.55 3.38
N SER A 199 8.06 -35.48 4.02
CA SER A 199 7.98 -35.29 5.47
C SER A 199 6.94 -34.23 5.83
N TYR A 200 5.95 -34.62 6.65
CA TYR A 200 4.92 -33.71 7.16
C TYR A 200 5.51 -32.59 8.02
N ILE A 201 6.61 -32.87 8.72
CA ILE A 201 7.31 -31.89 9.57
C ILE A 201 7.85 -30.76 8.70
N VAL A 202 8.48 -31.10 7.58
CA VAL A 202 9.04 -30.14 6.63
C VAL A 202 7.92 -29.30 6.01
N TRP A 203 6.83 -29.92 5.57
CA TRP A 203 5.68 -29.20 5.03
C TRP A 203 5.06 -28.24 6.04
N HIS A 204 4.91 -28.67 7.30
CA HIS A 204 4.39 -27.85 8.38
C HIS A 204 5.29 -26.64 8.67
N ILE A 205 6.61 -26.86 8.84
CA ILE A 205 7.56 -25.77 9.09
C ILE A 205 7.53 -24.77 7.94
N ILE A 206 7.60 -25.23 6.68
CA ILE A 206 7.60 -24.36 5.51
C ILE A 206 6.30 -23.53 5.44
N SER A 207 5.14 -24.17 5.62
CA SER A 207 3.84 -23.48 5.56
C SER A 207 3.72 -22.44 6.68
N THR A 208 4.07 -22.82 7.91
CA THR A 208 4.03 -21.93 9.08
C THR A 208 4.99 -20.75 8.93
N CYS A 209 6.22 -21.00 8.45
CA CYS A 209 7.17 -19.94 8.16
C CYS A 209 6.63 -18.98 7.09
N ASN A 210 6.04 -19.49 6.01
CA ASN A 210 5.50 -18.66 4.94
C ASN A 210 4.38 -17.75 5.45
N TYR A 211 3.36 -18.30 6.14
CA TYR A 211 2.24 -17.51 6.67
C TYR A 211 2.69 -16.48 7.71
N THR A 212 3.62 -16.86 8.59
CA THR A 212 4.17 -15.98 9.61
C THR A 212 4.98 -14.84 8.98
N LEU A 213 5.84 -15.14 8.01
CA LEU A 213 6.62 -14.13 7.29
C LEU A 213 5.73 -13.18 6.51
N LEU A 214 4.71 -13.68 5.80
CA LEU A 214 3.73 -12.87 5.09
C LEU A 214 3.02 -11.89 6.05
N SER A 215 2.47 -12.40 7.14
CA SER A 215 1.76 -11.60 8.14
C SER A 215 2.65 -10.54 8.80
N ILE A 216 3.81 -10.96 9.32
CA ILE A 216 4.72 -10.07 10.07
C ILE A 216 5.31 -9.02 9.14
N SER A 217 5.78 -9.40 7.95
CA SER A 217 6.39 -8.45 7.02
C SER A 217 5.40 -7.39 6.57
N ASN A 218 4.16 -7.77 6.23
CA ASN A 218 3.13 -6.79 5.87
C ASN A 218 2.84 -5.84 7.02
N TYR A 219 2.65 -6.35 8.23
CA TYR A 219 2.43 -5.50 9.40
C TYR A 219 3.60 -4.56 9.70
N LEU A 220 4.84 -5.07 9.63
CA LEU A 220 6.04 -4.26 9.89
C LEU A 220 6.18 -3.13 8.88
N ILE A 221 5.99 -3.42 7.58
CA ILE A 221 6.19 -2.43 6.52
C ILE A 221 5.01 -1.43 6.50
N ILE A 222 3.76 -1.92 6.57
CA ILE A 222 2.57 -1.06 6.48
C ILE A 222 2.43 -0.17 7.73
N TYR A 223 2.67 -0.71 8.93
CA TYR A 223 2.38 -0.04 10.19
C TYR A 223 3.64 0.40 10.96
N CYS A 224 4.55 -0.53 11.29
CA CYS A 224 5.68 -0.22 12.18
C CYS A 224 6.68 0.76 11.54
N TYR A 225 6.95 0.62 10.24
CA TYR A 225 7.88 1.49 9.54
C TYR A 225 7.43 2.96 9.59
N ARG A 226 6.12 3.23 9.57
CA ARG A 226 5.59 4.60 9.72
C ARG A 226 5.91 5.17 11.10
N ILE A 227 5.67 4.40 12.16
CA ILE A 227 5.99 4.83 13.53
C ILE A 227 7.48 5.10 13.67
N PHE A 228 8.32 4.19 13.16
CA PHE A 228 9.77 4.32 13.22
C PHE A 228 10.27 5.54 12.44
N SER A 229 9.67 5.84 11.28
CA SER A 229 10.04 7.01 10.48
C SER A 229 9.84 8.34 11.22
N LEU A 230 8.81 8.45 12.08
CA LEU A 230 8.60 9.65 12.90
C LEU A 230 9.59 9.76 14.06
N LEU A 231 9.90 8.62 14.70
CA LEU A 231 10.87 8.60 15.79
C LEU A 231 12.23 9.11 15.31
N MET A 232 12.65 8.72 14.10
CA MET A 232 13.88 9.20 13.48
C MET A 232 13.81 10.68 13.07
N LYS A 233 12.66 11.15 12.58
CA LYS A 233 12.52 12.55 12.10
C LYS A 233 12.55 13.58 13.23
N ASN A 234 12.02 13.26 14.42
CA ASN A 234 12.06 14.19 15.55
C ASN A 234 13.50 14.48 15.98
N GLU A 235 14.39 13.48 15.95
CA GLU A 235 15.81 13.69 16.24
C GLU A 235 16.46 14.64 15.23
N GLU A 236 16.09 14.54 13.95
CA GLU A 236 16.61 15.44 12.91
C GLU A 236 16.07 16.86 13.01
N GLU A 237 14.77 17.06 13.26
CA GLU A 237 14.19 18.41 13.40
C GLU A 237 14.66 19.11 14.68
N ASP A 238 14.80 18.38 15.79
CA ASP A 238 15.39 18.92 17.02
C ASP A 238 16.88 19.24 16.82
N MET A 239 17.62 18.37 16.12
CA MET A 239 19.03 18.61 15.78
C MET A 239 19.18 19.82 14.84
N TYR A 240 18.41 19.90 13.76
CA TYR A 240 18.47 21.02 12.81
C TYR A 240 17.99 22.33 13.45
N GLY A 241 16.97 22.26 14.31
CA GLY A 241 16.49 23.39 15.09
C GLY A 241 17.56 23.90 16.05
N SER A 242 18.32 23.00 16.69
CA SER A 242 19.41 23.40 17.58
C SER A 242 20.59 24.03 16.82
N ILE A 243 20.96 23.47 15.66
CA ILE A 243 22.00 24.02 14.78
C ILE A 243 21.56 25.39 14.22
N MET A 244 20.31 25.53 13.78
CA MET A 244 19.78 26.79 13.24
C MET A 244 19.71 27.89 14.30
N LYS A 245 19.33 27.54 15.54
CA LYS A 245 19.37 28.46 16.68
C LYS A 245 20.80 28.90 17.00
N GLU A 246 21.77 27.98 16.98
CA GLU A 246 23.18 28.32 17.20
C GLU A 246 23.73 29.26 16.11
N PHE A 247 23.32 29.07 14.84
CA PHE A 247 23.64 30.01 13.77
C PHE A 247 22.99 31.38 13.95
N GLN A 248 21.74 31.45 14.41
CA GLN A 248 21.07 32.72 14.71
C GLN A 248 21.73 33.46 15.87
N ASP A 249 22.01 32.77 16.98
CA ASP A 249 22.66 33.34 18.16
C ASP A 249 24.07 33.87 17.84
N ASN A 250 24.82 33.19 16.97
CA ASN A 250 26.13 33.64 16.52
C ASN A 250 26.05 34.86 15.58
N ASN A 251 25.02 34.97 14.75
CA ASN A 251 24.80 36.13 13.88
C ASN A 251 24.42 37.38 14.69
N GLU A 252 23.64 37.23 15.76
CA GLU A 252 23.32 38.34 16.67
C GLU A 252 24.58 38.85 17.40
N ARG A 253 25.48 37.96 17.83
CA ARG A 253 26.78 38.36 18.41
C ARG A 253 27.67 39.12 17.43
N PHE A 254 27.64 38.78 16.15
CA PHE A 254 28.46 39.45 15.14
C PHE A 254 27.93 40.87 14.84
N ASN A 255 26.61 41.05 14.81
CA ASN A 255 25.98 42.35 14.58
C ASN A 255 26.09 43.32 15.77
N MET A 256 26.33 42.83 16.99
CA MET A 256 26.52 43.71 18.16
C MET A 256 27.91 44.38 18.22
N SER A 257 28.87 43.96 17.39
CA SER A 257 30.25 44.47 17.41
C SER A 257 30.58 45.57 16.39
N THR A 258 29.67 45.85 15.44
CA THR A 258 29.85 46.89 14.41
C THR A 258 29.08 48.16 14.73
N THR A 259 29.15 48.64 15.97
CA THR A 259 29.04 50.09 16.22
C THR A 259 30.41 50.71 15.95
N ILE A 260 30.88 50.61 14.70
CA ILE A 260 31.94 51.49 14.22
C ILE A 260 31.26 52.86 14.14
N LYS A 261 31.67 53.77 15.03
CA LYS A 261 31.38 55.20 14.95
C LYS A 261 31.90 55.70 13.60
N SER A 262 31.10 55.59 12.55
CA SER A 262 31.32 56.34 11.33
C SER A 262 31.07 57.81 11.67
N ALA A 263 32.14 58.56 11.84
CA ALA A 263 32.09 60.01 11.86
C ALA A 263 31.44 60.46 10.54
N VAL A 264 30.19 60.87 10.62
CA VAL A 264 29.46 61.50 9.53
C VAL A 264 30.12 62.85 9.27
N VAL A 265 30.86 62.94 8.17
CA VAL A 265 31.14 64.21 7.51
C VAL A 265 29.82 64.65 6.88
N SER A 266 29.26 65.71 7.44
CA SER A 266 28.07 66.39 6.94
C SER A 266 28.39 67.12 5.64
N GLU A 267 27.88 66.61 4.52
CA GLU A 267 27.72 67.38 3.30
C GLU A 267 26.22 67.65 3.11
N SER A 268 25.86 68.93 3.22
CA SER A 268 24.51 69.45 3.06
C SER A 268 24.07 69.30 1.61
N PHE A 269 23.11 68.40 1.35
CA PHE A 269 22.31 68.41 0.13
C PHE A 269 20.94 69.04 0.42
N GLU A 270 20.69 70.15 -0.26
CA GLU A 270 19.46 70.93 -0.23
C GLU A 270 18.24 70.10 -0.65
N GLU A 271 17.17 70.23 0.13
CA GLU A 271 15.82 69.76 -0.21
C GLU A 271 15.25 70.55 -1.39
N ASN A 272 14.97 69.86 -2.50
CA ASN A 272 13.99 70.35 -3.47
C ASN A 272 12.66 69.62 -3.27
N LYS A 273 11.74 70.38 -2.66
CA LYS A 273 10.36 70.02 -2.32
C LYS A 273 9.49 70.15 -3.58
N ILE A 274 9.27 69.06 -4.30
CA ILE A 274 8.28 69.02 -5.39
C ILE A 274 7.00 68.39 -4.85
N LYS A 275 6.03 69.24 -4.55
CA LYS A 275 4.61 68.87 -4.45
C LYS A 275 4.11 68.54 -5.85
N SER A 276 3.51 67.35 -6.03
CA SER A 276 2.63 67.10 -7.16
C SER A 276 1.32 66.51 -6.64
N ASP A 277 0.33 67.39 -6.55
CA ASP A 277 -1.07 67.02 -6.52
C ASP A 277 -1.44 66.47 -7.90
N THR A 278 -1.88 65.22 -7.99
CA THR A 278 -2.66 64.77 -9.15
C THR A 278 -3.83 63.90 -8.68
N ASN A 279 -4.99 64.57 -8.63
CA ASN A 279 -6.29 63.93 -8.80
C ASN A 279 -6.33 63.24 -10.16
N TYR A 280 -6.63 61.95 -10.18
CA TYR A 280 -7.15 61.27 -11.37
C TYR A 280 -8.30 60.33 -10.97
N ASN A 281 -9.51 60.86 -11.11
CA ASN A 281 -10.69 60.06 -11.41
C ASN A 281 -10.61 59.72 -12.90
N GLU A 282 -10.62 58.45 -13.28
CA GLU A 282 -11.37 58.06 -14.47
C GLU A 282 -11.74 56.58 -14.52
N SER A 283 -12.99 56.40 -14.88
CA SER A 283 -13.76 55.20 -15.09
C SER A 283 -13.39 54.45 -16.37
N THR A 284 -13.78 53.17 -16.38
CA THR A 284 -14.09 52.33 -17.57
C THR A 284 -12.94 51.90 -18.46
N LYS A 285 -12.74 50.57 -18.56
CA LYS A 285 -12.89 49.84 -19.82
C LYS A 285 -12.96 48.34 -19.60
N MET A 286 -14.02 47.74 -20.16
CA MET A 286 -14.13 46.32 -20.48
C MET A 286 -12.96 45.91 -21.38
N PHE A 287 -12.33 44.79 -21.05
CA PHE A 287 -11.50 44.04 -21.99
C PHE A 287 -12.16 42.67 -22.22
N THR A 288 -12.77 42.53 -23.40
CA THR A 288 -12.95 41.26 -24.10
C THR A 288 -11.62 40.85 -24.70
N GLU A 289 -11.08 39.73 -24.26
CA GLU A 289 -9.92 39.11 -24.89
C GLU A 289 -10.35 37.74 -25.45
N ASN A 290 -10.50 37.72 -26.78
CA ASN A 290 -10.62 36.52 -27.60
C ASN A 290 -9.21 35.97 -27.82
N ASP A 291 -8.88 34.85 -27.20
CA ASP A 291 -7.70 34.06 -27.59
C ASP A 291 -8.13 32.70 -28.15
N THR A 292 -8.14 32.66 -29.48
CA THR A 292 -8.17 31.45 -30.31
C THR A 292 -6.86 30.70 -30.16
N PHE A 293 -6.82 29.72 -29.25
CA PHE A 293 -5.69 28.80 -29.14
C PHE A 293 -5.80 27.66 -30.16
N SER A 294 -4.98 27.76 -31.21
CA SER A 294 -4.81 26.75 -32.26
C SER A 294 -4.23 25.44 -31.69
N ARG A 295 -5.05 24.39 -31.66
CA ARG A 295 -4.63 23.03 -31.29
C ARG A 295 -3.94 22.34 -32.47
N LYS A 296 -2.62 22.18 -32.37
CA LYS A 296 -1.84 21.28 -33.23
C LYS A 296 -2.11 19.84 -32.80
N ASN A 297 -2.74 19.06 -33.67
CA ASN A 297 -2.97 17.63 -33.52
C ASN A 297 -1.65 16.87 -33.77
N GLU A 298 -1.11 16.24 -32.73
CA GLU A 298 -0.05 15.25 -32.87
C GLU A 298 -0.65 13.85 -32.65
N ARG A 299 -0.81 13.11 -33.76
CA ARG A 299 -1.18 11.69 -33.75
C ARG A 299 0.05 10.88 -33.35
N ILE A 300 0.03 10.29 -32.16
CA ILE A 300 0.96 9.21 -31.82
C ILE A 300 0.22 7.89 -32.02
N SER A 301 0.53 7.22 -33.13
CA SER A 301 0.12 5.84 -33.40
C SER A 301 1.04 4.88 -32.64
N ILE A 302 0.54 4.27 -31.58
CA ILE A 302 1.24 3.19 -30.88
C ILE A 302 0.76 1.86 -31.47
N HIS A 303 1.66 1.23 -32.22
CA HIS A 303 1.57 -0.15 -32.68
C HIS A 303 1.88 -1.08 -31.50
N SER A 304 0.88 -1.78 -30.96
CA SER A 304 1.09 -2.86 -29.98
C SER A 304 0.84 -4.22 -30.65
N THR A 305 1.90 -4.76 -31.23
CA THR A 305 1.93 -6.14 -31.74
C THR A 305 2.62 -7.06 -30.75
N SER A 306 1.94 -8.18 -30.47
CA SER A 306 2.56 -9.50 -30.32
C SER A 306 3.36 -9.81 -29.05
N SER A 307 2.69 -9.84 -27.89
CA SER A 307 3.20 -10.57 -26.71
C SER A 307 2.16 -11.50 -26.04
N ALA A 308 0.89 -11.44 -26.43
CA ALA A 308 -0.18 -12.29 -25.87
C ALA A 308 -0.27 -13.71 -26.47
N LYS A 309 0.46 -14.03 -27.54
CA LYS A 309 0.38 -15.36 -28.22
C LYS A 309 1.37 -16.41 -27.71
N ILE A 310 2.38 -16.04 -26.92
CA ILE A 310 3.41 -16.99 -26.46
C ILE A 310 3.06 -17.62 -25.11
N MET A 311 2.20 -16.99 -24.31
CA MET A 311 1.85 -17.52 -22.97
C MET A 311 0.78 -18.63 -22.99
N LEU A 312 -0.02 -18.71 -24.07
CA LEU A 312 -1.06 -19.74 -24.22
C LEU A 312 -0.53 -21.09 -24.74
N LEU A 313 0.67 -21.15 -25.32
CA LEU A 313 1.27 -22.39 -25.83
C LEU A 313 1.99 -23.22 -24.76
N LEU A 314 2.32 -22.63 -23.60
CA LEU A 314 2.97 -23.35 -22.50
C LEU A 314 2.00 -24.07 -21.55
N LEU A 315 0.71 -23.74 -21.59
CA LEU A 315 -0.30 -24.39 -20.73
C LEU A 315 -0.92 -25.64 -21.35
N TYR A 316 -0.76 -25.88 -22.66
CA TYR A 316 -1.43 -26.99 -23.34
C TYR A 316 -0.59 -28.27 -23.46
N ASN A 317 0.69 -28.26 -23.06
CA ASN A 317 1.60 -29.38 -23.34
C ASN A 317 1.98 -30.26 -22.12
N LYS A 318 1.17 -30.25 -21.05
CA LYS A 318 1.43 -31.04 -19.83
C LYS A 318 0.34 -32.05 -19.44
N SER A 319 -0.58 -32.38 -20.35
CA SER A 319 -1.63 -33.38 -20.12
C SER A 319 -1.38 -34.73 -20.80
N CYS A 320 -0.12 -35.16 -20.89
CA CYS A 320 0.28 -36.53 -21.19
C CYS A 320 1.67 -36.78 -20.60
N ILE A 321 1.72 -37.39 -19.41
CA ILE A 321 2.67 -38.40 -18.91
C ILE A 321 2.19 -38.80 -17.51
#